data_AF-X1RT82-F1
#
_entry.id   AF-X1RT82-F1
#
_cell.length_a   1.000
_cell.length_b   1.000
_cell.length_c   1.000
_cell.angle_alpha   90.00
_cell.angle_beta   90.00
_cell.angle_gamma   90.00
#
_symmetry.space_group_name_H-M   'P 1'
#
loop_
_entity.id
_entity.type
_entity.pdbx_description
1 polymer ?
#
loop_
_entity_poly.entity_id
_entity_poly.type
_entity_poly.pdbx_seq_one_letter_code
_entity_poly.pdbx_strand_id
1 'polypeptide(L)'
;MSRFQPWHGSHKKKMALITKLRIPGLILAGLFFLQPATDEEQFYKTLTGKIEIYKKKFPKEIVYIQTDKNVYIPGEDLFFKAYVKDVYSIHPSLLSQNLYLILLDSDGEETANKIF
;
A
#
# COMPACT_ATOMS: atom_id res chain seq x y z
N MET A 1 -73.21 38.33 -44.82
CA MET A 1 -71.92 37.66 -45.06
C MET A 1 -71.05 37.87 -43.84
N SER A 2 -70.90 36.85 -42.99
CA SER A 2 -70.20 36.91 -41.70
C SER A 2 -68.70 36.70 -41.87
N ARG A 3 -67.89 37.46 -41.13
CA ARG A 3 -66.43 37.30 -41.07
C ARG A 3 -66.07 36.62 -39.75
N PHE A 4 -65.74 35.33 -39.81
CA PHE A 4 -65.16 34.58 -38.68
C PHE A 4 -63.70 35.01 -38.46
N GLN A 5 -63.34 35.38 -37.23
CA GLN A 5 -61.94 35.41 -36.78
C GLN A 5 -61.67 34.20 -35.86
N PRO A 6 -60.57 33.45 -36.05
CA PRO A 6 -60.20 32.40 -35.10
C PRO A 6 -59.31 32.95 -33.98
N TRP A 7 -59.59 32.50 -32.75
CA TRP A 7 -58.87 32.79 -31.52
C TRP A 7 -57.63 31.88 -31.33
N HIS A 8 -56.63 32.44 -30.62
CA HIS A 8 -55.30 31.98 -30.19
C HIS A 8 -54.84 30.51 -30.24
N GLY A 9 -53.61 30.34 -30.75
CA GLY A 9 -52.70 29.20 -30.50
C GLY A 9 -51.40 29.57 -29.75
N SER A 10 -51.46 30.43 -28.72
CA SER A 10 -50.27 30.95 -28.01
C SER A 10 -49.78 30.06 -26.85
N HIS A 11 -50.65 29.25 -26.25
CA HIS A 11 -50.32 28.49 -25.03
C HIS A 11 -49.35 27.32 -25.23
N LYS A 12 -49.38 26.65 -26.39
CA LYS A 12 -48.55 25.45 -26.63
C LYS A 12 -47.05 25.77 -26.81
N LYS A 13 -46.73 26.94 -27.36
CA LYS A 13 -45.34 27.36 -27.62
C LYS A 13 -44.60 27.77 -26.35
N LYS A 14 -45.30 28.43 -25.42
CA LYS A 14 -44.72 28.84 -24.13
C LYS A 14 -44.31 27.62 -23.31
N MET A 15 -45.17 26.60 -23.18
CA MET A 15 -44.83 25.36 -22.47
C MET A 15 -43.61 24.66 -23.06
N ALA A 16 -43.54 24.49 -24.39
CA ALA A 16 -42.40 23.82 -25.04
C ALA A 16 -41.06 24.57 -24.90
N LEU A 17 -41.08 25.90 -24.75
CA LEU A 17 -39.88 26.72 -24.58
C LEU A 17 -39.27 26.55 -23.17
N ILE A 18 -40.10 26.45 -22.14
CA ILE A 18 -39.66 26.19 -20.76
C ILE A 18 -39.18 24.75 -20.59
N THR A 19 -39.77 23.77 -21.29
CA THR A 19 -39.27 22.39 -21.30
C THR A 19 -37.93 22.27 -22.04
N LYS A 20 -37.73 23.00 -23.15
CA LYS A 20 -36.45 22.98 -23.90
C LYS A 20 -35.28 23.63 -23.14
N LEU A 21 -35.54 24.58 -22.25
CA LEU A 21 -34.50 25.31 -21.51
C LEU A 21 -34.03 24.59 -20.23
N ARG A 22 -34.80 23.62 -19.70
CA ARG A 22 -34.44 22.85 -18.47
C ARG A 22 -33.58 21.61 -18.74
N ILE A 23 -33.64 21.05 -19.95
CA ILE A 23 -32.87 19.86 -20.36
C ILE A 23 -31.34 20.09 -20.35
N PRO A 24 -30.77 21.20 -20.88
CA PRO A 24 -29.31 21.41 -20.80
C PRO A 24 -28.81 21.62 -19.36
N GLY A 25 -29.63 22.18 -18.47
CA GLY A 25 -29.28 22.33 -17.05
C GLY A 25 -29.21 21.00 -16.29
N LEU A 26 -30.09 20.05 -16.62
CA LEU A 26 -30.06 18.69 -16.06
C LEU A 26 -28.87 17.87 -16.57
N ILE A 27 -28.46 18.08 -17.83
CA ILE A 27 -27.26 17.45 -18.39
C ILE A 27 -25.99 18.00 -17.70
N LEU A 28 -25.88 19.31 -17.48
CA LEU A 28 -24.77 19.90 -16.72
C LEU A 28 -24.70 19.39 -15.27
N ALA A 29 -25.85 19.28 -14.59
CA ALA A 29 -25.90 18.73 -13.24
C ALA A 29 -25.47 17.24 -13.21
N GLY A 30 -25.89 16.44 -14.18
CA GLY A 30 -25.46 15.04 -14.31
C GLY A 30 -23.95 14.88 -14.59
N LEU A 31 -23.35 15.81 -15.35
CA LEU A 31 -21.90 15.86 -15.57
C LEU A 31 -21.10 16.23 -14.31
N PHE A 32 -21.68 17.03 -13.41
CA PHE A 32 -21.05 17.37 -12.12
C PHE A 32 -21.00 16.17 -11.15
N PHE A 33 -21.93 15.23 -11.28
CA PHE A 33 -21.93 13.97 -10.50
C PHE A 33 -20.93 12.92 -11.03
N LEU A 34 -20.34 13.12 -12.20
CA LEU A 34 -19.33 12.22 -12.79
C LEU A 34 -17.89 12.53 -12.36
N GLN A 35 -17.69 13.15 -11.18
CA GLN A 35 -16.34 13.31 -10.65
C GLN A 35 -15.79 11.95 -10.20
N PRO A 36 -14.58 11.55 -10.65
CA PRO A 36 -13.93 10.37 -10.10
C PRO A 36 -13.66 10.59 -8.61
N ALA A 37 -14.02 9.61 -7.78
CA ALA A 37 -13.66 9.57 -6.36
C ALA A 37 -12.13 9.47 -6.25
N THR A 38 -11.46 10.61 -6.08
CA THR A 38 -9.99 10.75 -6.17
C THR A 38 -9.29 10.68 -4.81
N ASP A 39 -10.05 10.55 -3.72
CA ASP A 39 -9.52 10.67 -2.36
C ASP A 39 -8.80 9.40 -1.90
N GLU A 40 -9.35 8.22 -2.21
CA GLU A 40 -8.79 6.94 -1.75
C GLU A 40 -7.42 6.66 -2.39
N GLU A 41 -7.27 6.80 -3.71
CA GLU A 41 -5.99 6.53 -4.39
C GLU A 41 -4.86 7.45 -3.90
N GLN A 42 -5.16 8.73 -3.65
CA GLN A 42 -4.16 9.68 -3.16
C GLN A 42 -3.74 9.37 -1.72
N PHE A 43 -4.69 8.96 -0.89
CA PHE A 43 -4.43 8.50 0.47
C PHE A 43 -3.53 7.24 0.47
N TYR A 44 -3.86 6.21 -0.33
CA TYR A 44 -3.04 5.00 -0.45
C TYR A 44 -1.61 5.29 -0.92
N LYS A 45 -1.44 6.19 -1.90
CA LYS A 45 -0.12 6.62 -2.38
C LYS A 45 0.67 7.32 -1.27
N THR A 46 0.03 8.21 -0.53
CA THR A 46 0.66 8.95 0.58
C THR A 46 1.07 8.01 1.71
N LEU A 47 0.21 7.06 2.08
CA LEU A 47 0.52 6.06 3.11
C LEU A 47 1.68 5.16 2.71
N THR A 48 1.64 4.60 1.50
CA THR A 48 2.72 3.74 1.00
C THR A 48 4.04 4.50 0.94
N GLY A 49 4.02 5.74 0.46
CA GLY A 49 5.22 6.58 0.43
C GLY A 49 5.82 6.85 1.82
N LYS A 50 4.98 7.13 2.83
CA LYS A 50 5.44 7.30 4.22
C LYS A 50 6.07 6.02 4.79
N ILE A 51 5.48 4.86 4.50
CA ILE A 51 6.02 3.55 4.92
C ILE A 51 7.37 3.30 4.26
N GLU A 52 7.52 3.58 2.97
CA GLU A 52 8.79 3.41 2.26
C GLU A 52 9.89 4.31 2.81
N ILE A 53 9.57 5.59 3.11
CA ILE A 53 10.51 6.52 3.74
C ILE A 53 10.95 5.99 5.10
N TYR A 54 10.01 5.48 5.90
CA TYR A 54 10.32 4.90 7.20
C TYR A 54 11.25 3.70 7.09
N LYS A 55 10.95 2.75 6.18
CA LYS A 55 11.79 1.56 5.92
C LYS A 55 13.22 1.95 5.53
N LYS A 56 13.37 2.95 4.65
CA LYS A 56 14.69 3.47 4.23
C LYS A 56 15.44 4.17 5.35
N LYS A 57 14.73 4.90 6.22
CA LYS A 57 15.34 5.63 7.35
C LYS A 57 15.79 4.69 8.48
N PHE A 58 15.07 3.59 8.67
CA PHE A 58 15.32 2.63 9.74
C PHE A 58 15.44 1.21 9.17
N PRO A 59 16.52 0.90 8.43
CA PRO A 59 16.75 -0.44 7.92
C PRO A 59 16.86 -1.41 9.10
N LYS A 60 16.27 -2.60 8.95
CA LYS A 60 16.27 -3.63 9.98
C LYS A 60 16.69 -4.95 9.37
N GLU A 61 17.60 -5.64 10.04
CA GLU A 61 18.08 -6.96 9.67
C GLU A 61 17.64 -7.99 10.70
N ILE A 62 17.45 -9.22 10.24
CA ILE A 62 17.23 -10.39 11.08
C ILE A 62 18.24 -11.47 10.66
N VAL A 63 18.81 -12.15 11.66
CA VAL A 63 19.73 -13.27 11.45
C VAL A 63 19.01 -14.56 11.82
N TYR A 64 18.96 -15.50 10.88
CA TYR A 64 18.52 -16.87 11.13
C TYR A 64 19.73 -17.78 11.21
N ILE A 65 19.76 -18.64 12.23
CA ILE A 65 20.83 -19.63 12.41
C ILE A 65 20.21 -21.01 12.26
N GLN A 66 20.80 -21.82 11.40
CA GLN A 66 20.47 -23.23 11.25
C GLN A 66 21.69 -24.07 11.60
N THR A 67 21.55 -24.94 12.59
CA THR A 67 22.55 -25.95 12.95
C THR A 67 22.37 -27.21 12.11
N ASP A 68 23.42 -28.03 12.01
CA ASP A 68 23.33 -29.32 11.32
C ASP A 68 22.51 -30.37 12.11
N LYS A 69 22.47 -30.26 13.44
CA LYS A 69 21.72 -31.15 14.34
C LYS A 69 21.03 -30.35 15.46
N ASN A 70 20.08 -31.01 16.13
CA ASN A 70 19.38 -30.46 17.28
C ASN A 70 20.06 -30.83 18.62
N VAL A 71 20.84 -31.91 18.66
CA VAL A 71 21.50 -32.44 19.86
C VAL A 71 22.89 -32.92 19.46
N TYR A 72 23.88 -32.62 20.30
CA TYR A 72 25.29 -32.96 20.11
C TYR A 72 25.79 -33.74 21.33
N ILE A 73 26.68 -34.69 21.08
CA ILE A 73 27.42 -35.41 22.12
C ILE A 73 28.71 -34.64 22.42
N PRO A 74 29.23 -34.65 23.67
CA PRO A 74 30.49 -34.01 23.98
C PRO A 74 31.63 -34.46 23.05
N GLY A 75 32.36 -33.48 22.51
CA GLY A 75 33.46 -33.71 21.57
C GLY A 75 33.08 -33.75 20.09
N GLU A 76 31.78 -33.65 19.75
CA GLU A 76 31.37 -33.44 18.36
C GLU A 76 31.55 -31.98 17.91
N ASP A 77 31.85 -31.79 16.63
CA ASP A 77 31.85 -30.48 15.99
C ASP A 77 30.42 -29.98 15.75
N LEU A 78 30.18 -28.69 16.02
CA LEU A 78 28.93 -28.00 15.71
C LEU A 78 29.08 -27.23 14.40
N PHE A 79 28.29 -27.60 13.39
CA PHE A 79 28.22 -26.88 12.13
C PHE A 79 26.95 -26.04 12.06
N PHE A 80 27.06 -24.85 11.46
CA PHE A 80 25.91 -23.98 11.27
C PHE A 80 25.99 -23.18 9.98
N LYS A 81 24.83 -22.69 9.53
CA LYS A 81 24.66 -21.66 8.51
C LYS A 81 23.92 -20.49 9.10
N ALA A 82 24.38 -19.28 8.82
CA ALA A 82 23.70 -18.05 9.18
C ALA A 82 23.15 -17.37 7.92
N TYR A 83 21.93 -16.86 8.00
CA TYR A 83 21.25 -16.14 6.92
C TYR A 83 20.84 -14.76 7.42
N VAL A 84 21.38 -13.71 6.80
CA VAL A 84 21.05 -12.32 7.13
C VAL A 84 20.04 -11.79 6.11
N LYS A 85 18.91 -11.29 6.61
CA LYS A 85 17.77 -10.89 5.78
C LYS A 85 17.28 -9.51 6.15
N ASP A 86 16.84 -8.74 5.16
CA ASP A 86 16.10 -7.50 5.40
C ASP A 86 14.69 -7.84 5.90
N VAL A 87 14.30 -7.26 7.03
CA VAL A 87 13.00 -7.52 7.69
C VAL A 87 11.83 -7.06 6.82
N TYR A 88 11.99 -6.03 6.01
CA TYR A 88 10.94 -5.46 5.18
C TYR A 88 10.84 -6.07 3.78
N SER A 89 11.75 -6.99 3.46
CA SER A 89 11.93 -7.58 2.13
C SER A 89 12.01 -9.11 2.24
N ILE A 90 12.00 -9.80 1.10
CA ILE A 90 12.32 -11.23 1.03
C ILE A 90 13.80 -11.48 0.69
N HIS A 91 14.56 -10.42 0.43
CA HIS A 91 15.94 -10.50 -0.04
C HIS A 91 16.95 -10.60 1.12
N PRO A 92 18.12 -11.21 0.87
CA PRO A 92 19.26 -11.11 1.78
C PRO A 92 19.61 -9.65 2.04
N SER A 93 20.02 -9.34 3.26
CA SER A 93 20.56 -8.02 3.57
C SER A 93 22.07 -8.02 3.47
N LEU A 94 22.61 -6.90 2.99
CA LEU A 94 24.05 -6.64 2.83
C LEU A 94 24.50 -5.41 3.64
N LEU A 95 23.67 -4.95 4.59
CA LEU A 95 23.95 -3.74 5.36
C LEU A 95 25.03 -4.02 6.41
N SER A 96 24.88 -5.10 7.17
CA SER A 96 25.90 -5.56 8.12
C SER A 96 27.00 -6.35 7.41
N GLN A 97 28.26 -5.97 7.66
CA GLN A 97 29.44 -6.64 7.06
C GLN A 97 29.97 -7.80 7.90
N ASN A 98 29.81 -7.71 9.23
CA ASN A 98 30.36 -8.67 10.17
C ASN A 98 29.24 -9.31 10.97
N LEU A 99 29.35 -10.62 11.23
CA LEU A 99 28.45 -11.34 12.13
C LEU A 99 29.23 -11.79 13.37
N TYR A 100 28.86 -11.26 14.54
CA TYR A 100 29.40 -11.71 15.82
C TYR A 100 28.50 -12.80 16.41
N LEU A 101 29.07 -13.97 16.66
CA LEU A 101 28.39 -15.13 17.22
C LEU A 101 29.03 -15.54 18.54
N ILE A 102 28.19 -15.80 19.52
CA ILE A 102 28.57 -16.35 20.83
C ILE A 102 27.81 -17.67 21.02
N LEU A 103 28.53 -18.70 21.44
CA LEU A 103 27.97 -19.95 21.94
C LEU A 103 27.93 -19.89 23.47
N LEU A 104 26.73 -20.06 24.02
CA LEU A 104 26.48 -20.08 25.46
C LEU A 104 26.26 -21.52 25.92
N ASP A 105 26.69 -21.83 27.15
CA ASP A 105 26.33 -23.08 27.81
C ASP A 105 24.93 -23.02 28.45
N SER A 106 24.58 -24.05 29.22
CA SER A 106 23.29 -24.15 29.91
C SER A 106 23.11 -23.13 31.04
N ASP A 107 24.20 -22.63 31.61
CA ASP A 107 24.18 -21.63 32.68
C ASP A 107 24.20 -20.20 32.12
N GLY A 108 24.39 -20.07 30.80
CA GLY A 108 24.42 -18.81 30.06
C GLY A 108 25.83 -18.22 29.95
N GLU A 109 26.87 -18.99 30.28
CA GLU A 109 28.26 -18.55 30.20
C GLU A 109 28.81 -18.73 28.78
N GLU A 110 29.67 -17.80 28.36
CA GLU A 110 30.28 -17.84 27.03
C GLU A 110 31.30 -18.98 26.92
N THR A 111 31.03 -19.96 26.05
CA THR A 111 31.95 -21.07 25.79
C THR A 111 32.80 -20.83 24.55
N ALA A 112 32.27 -20.09 23.57
CA ALA A 112 33.02 -19.69 22.38
C ALA A 112 32.45 -18.41 21.78
N ASN A 113 33.31 -17.60 21.14
CA ASN A 113 32.87 -16.49 20.32
C ASN A 113 33.68 -16.39 19.03
N LYS A 114 33.07 -15.85 17.98
CA LYS A 114 33.73 -15.64 16.69
C LYS A 114 33.05 -14.54 15.89
N ILE A 115 33.87 -13.77 15.16
CA ILE A 115 33.43 -12.82 14.14
C ILE A 115 33.64 -13.48 12.78
N PHE A 116 32.60 -13.43 11.94
CA PHE A 116 32.62 -13.86 10.54
C PHE A 116 32.47 -12.66 9.61
#